data_AF-K9EF85-F1
#
_entry.id   AF-K9EF85-F1
#
_cell.length_a   1.000
_cell.length_b   1.000
_cell.length_c   1.000
_cell.angle_alpha   90.00
_cell.angle_beta   90.00
_cell.angle_gamma   90.00
#
_symmetry.space_group_name_H-M   'P 1'
#
loop_
_entity.id
_entity.type
_entity.pdbx_description
1 polymer ?
#
loop_
_entity_poly.entity_id
_entity_poly.type
_entity_poly.pdbx_seq_one_letter_code
_entity_poly.pdbx_strand_id
1 'polypeptide(L)'
;MARGSLGTKVVADTWLQASRAAKRPIDHARRVTTGMFWGMLAGEALTLIWLNFELGSRRGLILLAATIALTLLFAVPWWLKREGKAKGGVDVVARVLGTDESSGTRTYRQGRGKMAVFLPVVVRPVDALDGSADFRTVVAAHGKNDGTFHESKPGTLMPLRQIERGYAELENVQETSPEQAKLVQALSKRPRLMDNNAPVLPFKVGSLDRSDAVDNLEWFGGIALGFLLGIGLVVGIAHV
;
A
#
# COMPACT_ATOMS: atom_id res chain seq x y z
N MET A 1 -19.05 34.37 15.10
CA MET A 1 -18.28 34.53 13.84
C MET A 1 -16.98 33.77 13.98
N ALA A 2 -16.91 32.55 13.47
CA ALA A 2 -15.70 31.73 13.53
C ALA A 2 -14.72 32.20 12.45
N ARG A 3 -13.53 32.68 12.85
CA ARG A 3 -12.42 32.92 11.93
C ARG A 3 -12.02 31.57 11.33
N GLY A 4 -12.41 31.33 10.08
CA GLY A 4 -11.92 30.19 9.30
C GLY A 4 -10.40 30.27 9.25
N SER A 5 -9.73 29.20 9.67
CA SER A 5 -8.27 29.12 9.61
C SER A 5 -7.82 29.15 8.14
N LEU A 6 -7.35 30.31 7.68
CA LEU A 6 -6.71 30.55 6.38
C LEU A 6 -5.29 29.93 6.29
N GLY A 7 -5.03 28.85 7.03
CA GLY A 7 -3.74 28.15 7.00
C GLY A 7 -3.74 27.08 5.91
N THR A 8 -2.64 26.95 5.17
CA THR A 8 -2.50 25.89 4.16
C THR A 8 -2.44 24.52 4.83
N LYS A 9 -3.37 23.61 4.50
CA LYS A 9 -3.43 22.24 5.05
C LYS A 9 -2.67 21.24 4.18
N VAL A 10 -1.44 21.57 3.81
CA VAL A 10 -0.64 20.82 2.83
C VAL A 10 -0.44 19.35 3.23
N VAL A 11 -0.17 19.05 4.49
CA VAL A 11 0.05 17.68 4.99
C VAL A 11 -1.26 16.93 5.04
N ALA A 12 -2.32 17.50 5.61
CA ALA A 12 -3.63 16.85 5.66
C ALA A 12 -4.19 16.58 4.25
N ASP A 13 -4.06 17.53 3.32
CA ASP A 13 -4.53 17.37 1.94
C ASP A 13 -3.69 16.35 1.17
N THR A 14 -2.36 16.36 1.35
CA THR A 14 -1.48 15.36 0.74
C THR A 14 -1.76 13.98 1.31
N TRP A 15 -1.98 13.86 2.62
CA TRP A 15 -2.33 12.59 3.26
C TRP A 15 -3.67 12.06 2.77
N LEU A 16 -4.70 12.90 2.69
CA LEU A 16 -6.03 12.51 2.20
C LEU A 16 -6.00 12.08 0.73
N GLN A 17 -5.19 12.74 -0.09
CA GLN A 17 -5.01 12.36 -1.50
C GLN A 17 -4.18 11.08 -1.63
N ALA A 18 -3.18 10.91 -0.77
CA ALA A 18 -2.31 9.74 -0.75
C ALA A 18 -2.97 8.52 -0.07
N SER A 19 -4.00 8.68 0.75
CA SER A 19 -4.69 7.56 1.44
C SER A 19 -5.57 6.71 0.53
N ARG A 20 -5.41 6.81 -0.79
CA ARG A 20 -6.06 5.94 -1.78
C ARG A 20 -5.28 4.63 -1.89
N ALA A 21 -5.98 3.50 -2.08
CA ALA A 21 -5.30 2.22 -2.18
C ALA A 21 -4.41 2.15 -3.41
N ALA A 22 -3.19 1.66 -3.18
CA ALA A 22 -2.33 1.13 -4.23
C ALA A 22 -3.01 -0.04 -4.96
N LYS A 23 -3.16 0.06 -6.29
CA LYS A 23 -3.75 -0.99 -7.13
C LYS A 23 -2.68 -1.76 -7.88
N ARG A 24 -2.01 -2.68 -7.19
CA ARG A 24 -1.04 -3.57 -7.84
C ARG A 24 -1.77 -4.76 -8.44
N PRO A 25 -1.36 -5.24 -9.63
CA PRO A 25 -1.93 -6.46 -10.21
C PRO A 25 -1.97 -7.64 -9.23
N ILE A 26 -0.92 -7.80 -8.42
CA ILE A 26 -0.85 -8.87 -7.42
C ILE A 26 -1.82 -8.68 -6.24
N ASP A 27 -2.15 -7.45 -5.87
CA ASP A 27 -3.09 -7.18 -4.78
C ASP A 27 -4.53 -7.47 -5.23
N HIS A 28 -4.88 -7.19 -6.50
CA HIS A 28 -6.15 -7.63 -7.10
C HIS A 28 -6.31 -9.16 -7.03
N ALA A 29 -5.27 -9.89 -7.47
CA ALA A 29 -5.28 -11.35 -7.42
C ALA A 29 -5.45 -11.88 -5.99
N ARG A 30 -4.74 -11.29 -5.02
CA ARG A 30 -4.86 -11.67 -3.60
C ARG A 30 -6.25 -11.41 -3.04
N ARG A 31 -6.88 -10.26 -3.35
CA ARG A 31 -8.25 -9.98 -2.90
C ARG A 31 -9.24 -10.97 -3.45
N VAL A 32 -9.17 -11.24 -4.76
CA VAL A 32 -10.07 -12.19 -5.42
C VAL A 32 -9.87 -13.60 -4.86
N THR A 33 -8.63 -14.12 -4.77
CA THR A 33 -8.40 -15.48 -4.29
C THR A 33 -8.70 -15.65 -2.81
N THR A 34 -8.44 -14.64 -1.97
CA THR A 34 -8.85 -14.67 -0.57
C THR A 34 -10.37 -14.63 -0.43
N GLY A 35 -11.06 -13.82 -1.22
CA GLY A 35 -12.53 -13.83 -1.29
C GLY A 35 -13.07 -15.20 -1.71
N MET A 36 -12.54 -15.78 -2.79
CA MET A 36 -12.92 -17.10 -3.28
C MET A 36 -12.68 -18.21 -2.25
N PHE A 37 -11.56 -18.16 -1.52
CA PHE A 37 -11.28 -19.12 -0.46
C PHE A 37 -12.35 -19.07 0.64
N TRP A 38 -12.66 -17.90 1.18
CA TRP A 38 -13.70 -17.76 2.21
C TRP A 38 -15.09 -18.15 1.70
N GLY A 39 -15.42 -17.76 0.47
CA GLY A 39 -16.65 -18.18 -0.19
C GLY A 39 -16.74 -19.69 -0.29
N MET A 40 -15.69 -20.34 -0.79
CA MET A 40 -15.64 -21.80 -0.97
C MET A 40 -15.86 -22.54 0.34
N LEU A 41 -15.15 -22.17 1.41
CA LEU A 41 -15.33 -22.79 2.71
C LEU A 41 -16.77 -22.64 3.24
N ALA A 42 -17.38 -21.45 3.06
CA ALA A 42 -18.77 -21.24 3.46
C ALA A 42 -19.76 -22.06 2.63
N GLY A 43 -19.54 -22.17 1.32
CA GLY A 43 -20.36 -22.98 0.41
C GLY A 43 -20.25 -24.48 0.69
N GLU A 44 -19.02 -24.97 0.92
CA GLU A 44 -18.78 -26.35 1.33
C GLU A 44 -19.48 -26.64 2.67
N ALA A 45 -19.27 -25.82 3.69
CA ALA A 45 -19.88 -26.02 5.01
C ALA A 45 -21.40 -26.06 4.95
N LEU A 46 -22.03 -25.12 4.22
CA LEU A 46 -23.48 -25.10 4.05
C LEU A 46 -24.00 -26.36 3.35
N THR A 47 -23.32 -26.78 2.27
CA THR A 47 -23.75 -27.93 1.47
C THR A 47 -23.55 -29.25 2.20
N LEU A 48 -22.45 -29.38 2.94
CA LEU A 48 -22.18 -30.55 3.78
C LEU A 48 -23.27 -30.74 4.84
N ILE A 49 -23.71 -29.66 5.48
CA ILE A 49 -24.82 -29.68 6.43
C ILE A 49 -26.13 -30.04 5.72
N TRP A 50 -26.42 -29.40 4.59
CA TRP A 50 -27.67 -29.62 3.86
C TRP A 50 -27.83 -31.06 3.36
N LEU A 51 -26.73 -31.70 2.92
CA LEU A 51 -26.73 -33.07 2.43
C LEU A 51 -26.51 -34.13 3.51
N ASN A 52 -26.29 -33.75 4.78
CA ASN A 52 -25.84 -34.65 5.84
C ASN A 52 -24.64 -35.52 5.40
N PHE A 53 -23.65 -34.88 4.78
CA PHE A 53 -22.58 -35.58 4.07
C PHE A 53 -21.62 -36.29 5.03
N GLU A 54 -21.35 -37.57 4.79
CA GLU A 54 -20.43 -38.38 5.61
C GLU A 54 -18.96 -38.12 5.26
N LEU A 55 -18.26 -37.33 6.10
CA LEU A 55 -16.84 -36.99 5.91
C LEU A 55 -15.89 -38.19 6.04
N GLY A 56 -16.26 -39.23 6.79
CA GLY A 56 -15.45 -40.44 6.95
C GLY A 56 -15.46 -41.39 5.74
N SER A 57 -16.28 -41.10 4.73
CA SER A 57 -16.43 -41.93 3.54
C SER A 57 -15.29 -41.71 2.53
N ARG A 58 -15.18 -42.61 1.54
CA ARG A 58 -14.28 -42.43 0.38
C ARG A 58 -14.53 -41.09 -0.34
N ARG A 59 -15.80 -40.66 -0.44
CA ARG A 59 -16.18 -39.38 -1.04
C ARG A 59 -15.69 -38.20 -0.20
N GLY A 60 -15.73 -38.32 1.13
CA GLY A 60 -15.14 -37.34 2.05
C GLY A 60 -13.64 -37.18 1.87
N LEU A 61 -12.90 -38.28 1.66
CA LEU A 61 -11.46 -38.22 1.36
C LEU A 61 -11.16 -37.53 0.02
N ILE A 62 -11.98 -37.79 -1.01
CA ILE A 62 -11.85 -37.13 -2.32
C ILE A 62 -12.12 -35.63 -2.19
N LEU A 63 -13.18 -35.26 -1.45
CA LEU A 63 -13.50 -33.86 -1.16
C LEU A 63 -12.35 -33.16 -0.44
N LEU A 64 -11.83 -33.76 0.63
CA LEU A 64 -10.69 -33.22 1.35
C LEU A 64 -9.47 -32.98 0.45
N ALA A 65 -9.13 -33.94 -0.40
CA ALA A 65 -8.02 -33.80 -1.35
C ALA A 65 -8.26 -32.66 -2.36
N ALA A 66 -9.49 -32.52 -2.87
CA ALA A 66 -9.86 -31.45 -3.79
C ALA A 66 -9.84 -30.07 -3.12
N THR A 67 -10.39 -29.95 -1.91
CA THR A 67 -10.37 -28.71 -1.11
C THR A 67 -8.94 -28.28 -0.79
N ILE A 68 -8.05 -29.21 -0.44
CA ILE A 68 -6.61 -28.92 -0.25
C ILE A 68 -6.01 -28.42 -1.55
N ALA A 69 -6.23 -29.09 -2.68
CA ALA A 69 -5.69 -28.66 -3.97
C ALA A 69 -6.14 -27.25 -4.37
N LEU A 70 -7.43 -26.93 -4.19
CA LEU A 70 -7.98 -25.59 -4.45
C LEU A 70 -7.44 -24.55 -3.48
N THR A 71 -7.24 -24.91 -2.21
CA THR A 71 -6.63 -24.02 -1.21
C THR A 71 -5.19 -23.66 -1.61
N LEU A 72 -4.39 -24.64 -2.05
CA LEU A 72 -3.04 -24.39 -2.54
C LEU A 72 -3.06 -23.50 -3.80
N LEU A 73 -4.05 -23.69 -4.68
CA LEU A 73 -4.23 -22.84 -5.87
C LEU A 73 -4.55 -21.38 -5.47
N PHE A 74 -5.45 -21.15 -4.51
CA PHE A 74 -5.77 -19.82 -4.01
C PHE A 74 -4.61 -19.16 -3.24
N ALA A 75 -3.69 -19.96 -2.70
CA ALA A 75 -2.47 -19.49 -2.05
C ALA A 75 -1.38 -19.05 -3.04
N VAL A 76 -1.48 -19.37 -4.33
CA VAL A 76 -0.46 -19.02 -5.34
C VAL A 76 -0.10 -17.52 -5.33
N PRO A 77 -1.04 -16.55 -5.33
CA PRO A 77 -0.71 -15.12 -5.29
C PRO A 77 0.03 -14.68 -4.02
N TRP A 78 -0.03 -15.47 -2.96
CA TRP A 78 0.68 -15.23 -1.70
C TRP A 78 2.11 -15.80 -1.72
N TRP A 79 2.34 -16.87 -2.49
CA TRP A 79 3.67 -17.46 -2.68
C TRP A 79 4.47 -16.84 -3.80
N LEU A 80 3.80 -16.22 -4.78
CA LEU A 80 4.46 -15.31 -5.71
C LEU A 80 5.11 -14.22 -4.87
N LYS A 81 6.43 -14.35 -4.70
CA LYS A 81 7.26 -13.35 -4.04
C LYS A 81 6.89 -12.03 -4.69
N ARG A 82 6.60 -11.02 -3.86
CA ARG A 82 6.72 -9.64 -4.32
C ARG A 82 8.10 -9.57 -4.98
N GLU A 83 8.14 -9.29 -6.27
CA GLU A 83 9.40 -9.02 -6.95
C GLU A 83 10.10 -7.89 -6.17
N GLY A 84 11.10 -8.25 -5.36
CA GLY A 84 11.85 -7.37 -4.46
C GLY A 84 11.06 -6.90 -3.22
N LYS A 85 11.62 -6.60 -2.04
CA LYS A 85 12.89 -5.91 -1.74
C LYS A 85 13.52 -5.30 -2.98
N ALA A 86 12.84 -4.24 -3.46
CA ALA A 86 13.31 -3.22 -4.39
C ALA A 86 14.59 -3.53 -5.17
N LYS A 87 14.49 -4.35 -6.23
CA LYS A 87 15.35 -4.15 -7.40
C LYS A 87 14.84 -3.03 -8.31
N GLY A 88 13.64 -2.48 -8.04
CA GLY A 88 13.01 -1.37 -8.77
C GLY A 88 12.67 -0.16 -7.88
N GLY A 89 13.31 0.00 -6.72
CA GLY A 89 13.22 1.23 -5.95
C GLY A 89 14.07 2.30 -6.60
N VAL A 90 13.50 3.49 -6.82
CA VAL A 90 14.13 4.59 -7.57
C VAL A 90 14.78 5.56 -6.59
N ASP A 91 16.04 5.90 -6.84
CA ASP A 91 16.72 6.96 -6.10
C ASP A 91 16.02 8.30 -6.39
N VAL A 92 15.70 9.02 -5.33
CA VAL A 92 14.97 10.28 -5.42
C VAL A 92 15.64 11.36 -4.55
N VAL A 93 15.32 12.62 -4.84
CA VAL A 93 15.62 13.74 -3.96
C VAL A 93 14.31 14.40 -3.56
N ALA A 94 14.05 14.44 -2.26
CA ALA A 94 12.87 15.08 -1.69
C ALA A 94 13.21 16.49 -1.19
N ARG A 95 12.37 17.47 -1.51
CA ARG A 95 12.43 18.82 -0.97
C ARG A 95 11.28 19.03 0.01
N VAL A 96 11.61 19.45 1.22
CA VAL A 96 10.61 19.83 2.24
C VAL A 96 9.81 21.06 1.79
N LEU A 97 8.49 20.95 1.80
CA LEU A 97 7.58 22.07 1.58
C LEU A 97 7.30 22.82 2.89
N GLY A 98 7.04 24.12 2.77
CA GLY A 98 6.50 24.90 3.89
C GLY A 98 5.04 24.52 4.15
N THR A 99 4.65 24.54 5.42
CA THR A 99 3.26 24.40 5.85
C THR A 99 2.99 25.28 7.07
N ASP A 100 1.79 25.85 7.13
CA ASP A 100 1.28 26.59 8.29
C ASP A 100 0.72 25.65 9.38
N GLU A 101 0.67 24.34 9.11
CA GLU A 101 0.19 23.36 10.07
C GLU A 101 1.16 23.20 11.25
N SER A 102 0.60 23.27 12.46
CA SER A 102 1.37 23.05 13.69
C SER A 102 2.02 21.66 13.70
N SER A 103 3.20 21.55 14.32
CA SER A 103 3.88 20.27 14.55
C SER A 103 2.96 19.27 15.27
N GLY A 104 2.17 19.74 16.24
CA GLY A 104 1.25 18.91 17.01
C GLY A 104 0.17 18.25 16.16
N THR A 105 -0.42 18.98 15.21
CA THR A 105 -1.42 18.42 14.28
C THR A 105 -0.82 17.46 13.25
N ARG A 106 0.49 17.54 13.00
CA ARG A 106 1.24 16.67 12.09
C ARG A 106 1.96 15.51 12.80
N THR A 107 1.88 15.45 14.12
CA THR A 107 2.53 14.42 14.92
C THR A 107 1.66 13.17 14.96
N TYR A 108 2.22 12.05 14.50
CA TYR A 108 1.64 10.73 14.65
C TYR A 108 2.34 9.99 15.79
N ARG A 109 1.54 9.49 16.75
CA ARG A 109 2.03 8.67 17.86
C ARG A 109 2.05 7.21 17.43
N GLN A 110 3.23 6.71 17.08
CA GLN A 110 3.43 5.32 16.67
C GLN A 110 3.70 4.45 17.91
N GLY A 111 2.65 4.05 18.64
CA GLY A 111 2.79 3.15 19.79
C GLY A 111 3.73 3.65 20.90
N ARG A 112 4.31 2.73 21.69
CA ARG A 112 5.13 3.00 22.90
C ARG A 112 6.24 4.05 22.67
N GLY A 113 5.94 5.33 22.93
CA GLY A 113 6.90 6.42 23.04
C GLY A 113 7.50 6.96 21.73
N LYS A 114 7.25 6.30 20.58
CA LYS A 114 7.73 6.79 19.29
C LYS A 114 6.73 7.77 18.72
N MET A 115 7.14 9.02 18.57
CA MET A 115 6.38 10.02 17.82
C MET A 115 7.09 10.27 16.49
N ALA A 116 6.33 10.60 15.46
CA ALA A 116 6.83 10.97 14.14
C ALA A 116 6.08 12.22 13.67
N VAL A 117 6.78 13.18 13.07
CA VAL A 117 6.13 14.34 12.48
C VAL A 117 6.11 14.16 10.97
N PHE A 118 4.93 14.28 10.35
CA PHE A 118 4.83 14.25 8.90
C PHE A 118 5.26 15.59 8.30
N LEU A 119 6.23 15.53 7.40
CA LEU A 119 6.71 16.66 6.62
C LEU A 119 6.20 16.53 5.18
N PRO A 120 5.53 17.55 4.62
CA PRO A 120 5.16 17.53 3.22
C PRO A 120 6.42 17.69 2.37
N VAL A 121 6.56 16.87 1.34
CA VAL A 121 7.69 16.92 0.43
C VAL A 121 7.24 16.87 -1.02
N VAL A 122 8.01 17.55 -1.88
CA VAL A 122 8.01 17.27 -3.33
C VAL A 122 9.22 16.39 -3.61
N VAL A 123 9.06 15.41 -4.47
CA VAL A 123 10.07 14.40 -4.75
C VAL A 123 10.38 14.41 -6.22
N ARG A 124 11.67 14.41 -6.54
CA ARG A 124 12.18 14.28 -7.90
C ARG A 124 12.98 12.98 -8.03
N PRO A 125 12.58 12.07 -8.92
CA PRO A 125 13.40 10.93 -9.32
C PRO A 125 14.71 11.35 -9.97
N VAL A 126 15.78 10.61 -9.67
CA VAL A 126 17.10 10.79 -10.28
C VAL A 126 17.08 10.35 -11.75
N ASP A 127 16.50 9.19 -12.01
CA ASP A 127 16.30 8.63 -13.35
C ASP A 127 15.01 9.20 -13.99
N ALA A 128 15.05 10.48 -14.37
CA ALA A 128 13.96 11.11 -15.11
C ALA A 128 13.79 10.58 -16.57
N LEU A 129 14.67 9.67 -17.01
CA LEU A 129 14.77 9.17 -18.38
C LEU A 129 13.52 8.43 -18.87
N ASP A 130 12.68 7.89 -17.97
CA ASP A 130 11.48 7.13 -18.33
C ASP A 130 10.16 7.80 -17.91
N GLY A 131 10.03 9.12 -18.07
CA GLY A 131 8.75 9.81 -17.82
C GLY A 131 8.29 9.78 -16.35
N SER A 132 9.21 9.56 -15.41
CA SER A 132 8.92 9.68 -13.98
C SER A 132 8.79 11.17 -13.61
N ALA A 133 7.55 11.62 -13.45
CA ALA A 133 7.26 12.99 -13.05
C ALA A 133 7.62 13.24 -11.58
N ASP A 134 7.83 14.52 -11.25
CA ASP A 134 7.84 14.95 -9.86
C ASP A 134 6.52 14.52 -9.18
N PHE A 135 6.57 14.26 -7.88
CA PHE A 135 5.38 13.94 -7.11
C PHE A 135 5.42 14.53 -5.70
N ARG A 136 4.25 14.61 -5.06
CA ARG A 136 4.11 14.98 -3.65
C ARG A 136 3.81 13.77 -2.78
N THR A 137 4.38 13.78 -1.59
CA THR A 137 4.11 12.80 -0.54
C THR A 137 4.40 13.45 0.83
N VAL A 138 4.19 12.69 1.91
CA VAL A 138 4.66 13.07 3.23
C VAL A 138 5.73 12.08 3.70
N VAL A 139 6.73 12.59 4.41
CA VAL A 139 7.78 11.78 5.02
C VAL A 139 7.67 11.89 6.53
N ALA A 140 7.80 10.76 7.22
CA ALA A 140 7.88 10.72 8.67
C ALA A 140 9.28 11.18 9.12
N ALA A 141 9.38 12.37 9.70
CA ALA A 141 10.55 12.77 10.46
C ALA A 141 10.47 12.14 11.85
N HIS A 142 11.33 11.16 12.11
CA HIS A 142 11.47 10.57 13.42
C HIS A 142 12.33 11.48 14.30
N GLY A 143 11.81 11.87 15.47
CA GLY A 143 12.56 12.55 16.50
C GLY A 143 13.55 11.58 17.17
N LYS A 144 14.52 12.13 17.90
CA LYS A 144 15.31 11.30 18.81
C LYS A 144 14.38 10.75 19.89
N ASN A 145 14.75 9.62 20.51
CA ASN A 145 13.99 8.99 21.61
C ASN A 145 13.85 9.88 22.87
N ASP A 146 14.29 11.14 22.82
CA ASP A 146 14.23 12.14 23.88
C ASP A 146 12.99 13.06 23.79
N GLY A 147 12.11 12.87 22.81
CA GLY A 147 10.88 13.66 22.65
C GLY A 147 11.11 15.02 21.99
N THR A 148 12.34 15.33 21.54
CA THR A 148 12.62 16.50 20.72
C THR A 148 12.59 16.16 19.23
N PHE A 149 11.70 16.84 18.49
CA PHE A 149 11.60 16.72 17.04
C PHE A 149 12.38 17.85 16.38
N HIS A 150 13.44 17.50 15.66
CA HIS A 150 14.07 18.43 14.74
C HIS A 150 13.40 18.30 13.39
N GLU A 151 12.35 19.10 13.17
CA GLU A 151 11.78 19.24 11.84
C GLU A 151 12.82 19.81 10.88
N SER A 152 12.94 19.18 9.71
CA SER A 152 13.78 19.72 8.64
C SER A 152 13.17 21.03 8.15
N LYS A 153 14.02 22.06 7.99
CA LYS A 153 13.57 23.37 7.51
C LYS A 153 12.91 23.26 6.11
N PRO A 154 11.91 24.10 5.79
CA PRO A 154 11.41 24.20 4.42
C PRO A 154 12.54 24.46 3.42
N GLY A 155 12.50 23.78 2.28
CA GLY A 155 13.55 23.83 1.26
C GLY A 155 14.72 22.87 1.48
N THR A 156 14.81 22.17 2.62
CA THR A 156 15.81 21.12 2.83
C THR A 156 15.67 20.03 1.78
N LEU A 157 16.80 19.64 1.18
CA LEU A 157 16.90 18.55 0.21
C LEU A 157 17.36 17.27 0.93
N MET A 158 16.62 16.19 0.75
CA MET A 158 16.85 14.90 1.39
C MET A 158 17.03 13.85 0.29
N PRO A 159 18.23 13.23 0.17
CA PRO A 159 18.39 12.06 -0.68
C PRO A 159 17.65 10.89 -0.03
N LEU A 160 16.69 10.33 -0.75
CA LEU A 160 15.83 9.24 -0.29
C LEU A 160 15.70 8.20 -1.40
N ARG A 161 15.14 7.04 -1.07
CA ARG A 161 14.79 6.04 -2.06
C ARG A 161 13.29 5.82 -2.05
N GLN A 162 12.68 5.86 -3.21
CA GLN A 162 11.32 5.40 -3.38
C GLN A 162 11.33 3.88 -3.31
N ILE A 163 10.62 3.30 -2.34
CA ILE A 163 10.59 1.84 -2.13
C ILE A 163 10.08 1.14 -3.39
N GLU A 164 9.09 1.74 -4.05
CA GLU A 164 8.48 1.23 -5.26
C GLU A 164 8.02 2.35 -6.19
N ARG A 165 8.42 2.25 -7.46
CA ARG A 165 8.04 3.22 -8.48
C ARG A 165 6.51 3.39 -8.54
N GLY A 166 6.05 4.63 -8.53
CA GLY A 166 4.63 4.98 -8.60
C GLY A 166 3.91 5.06 -7.24
N TYR A 167 4.62 4.86 -6.12
CA TYR A 167 4.06 4.96 -4.77
C TYR A 167 4.74 6.02 -3.92
N ALA A 168 4.00 6.59 -2.97
CA ALA A 168 4.48 7.68 -2.11
C ALA A 168 5.46 7.23 -1.01
N GLU A 169 5.73 5.93 -0.88
CA GLU A 169 6.60 5.37 0.16
C GLU A 169 8.08 5.67 -0.10
N LEU A 170 8.70 6.33 0.87
CA LEU A 170 10.11 6.71 0.83
C LEU A 170 10.87 6.10 2.01
N GLU A 171 12.08 5.65 1.76
CA GLU A 171 13.03 5.17 2.77
C GLU A 171 14.33 5.97 2.75
N ASN A 172 15.02 6.00 3.90
CA ASN A 172 16.35 6.57 3.98
C ASN A 172 17.34 5.69 3.22
N VAL A 173 18.23 6.32 2.46
CA VAL A 173 19.39 5.64 1.87
C VAL A 173 20.54 5.59 2.87
N GLN A 174 21.32 4.50 2.87
CA GLN A 174 22.51 4.38 3.71
C GLN A 174 23.65 5.24 3.17
N GLU A 175 23.80 5.29 1.84
CA GLU A 175 24.79 6.11 1.14
C GLU A 175 24.10 6.86 0.00
N THR A 176 24.45 8.14 -0.17
CA THR A 176 23.91 8.97 -1.26
C THR A 176 24.63 8.63 -2.56
N SER A 177 23.89 8.25 -3.60
CA SER A 177 24.50 7.92 -4.89
C SER A 177 25.09 9.18 -5.58
N PRO A 178 26.09 9.04 -6.46
CA PRO A 178 26.70 10.18 -7.16
C PRO A 178 25.67 11.00 -7.97
N GLU A 179 24.66 10.33 -8.50
CA GLU A 179 23.59 10.96 -9.27
C GLU A 179 22.62 11.73 -8.37
N GLN A 180 22.26 11.18 -7.20
CA GLN A 180 21.54 11.93 -6.17
C GLN A 180 22.33 13.17 -5.74
N ALA A 181 23.64 13.05 -5.53
CA ALA A 181 24.49 14.18 -5.14
C ALA A 181 24.50 15.29 -6.20
N LYS A 182 24.59 14.92 -7.50
CA LYS A 182 24.47 15.87 -8.62
C LYS A 182 23.10 16.55 -8.63
N LEU A 183 22.02 15.80 -8.44
CA LEU A 183 20.67 16.33 -8.41
C LEU A 183 20.48 17.29 -7.22
N VAL A 184 20.97 16.94 -6.03
CA VAL A 184 20.97 17.82 -4.86
C VAL A 184 21.71 19.13 -5.16
N GLN A 185 22.88 19.06 -5.80
CA GLN A 185 23.64 20.26 -6.17
C GLN A 185 22.93 21.12 -7.22
N ALA A 186 22.25 20.51 -8.18
CA ALA A 186 21.47 21.22 -9.19
C ALA A 186 20.26 21.93 -8.56
N LEU A 187 19.54 21.22 -7.70
CA LEU A 187 18.34 21.72 -7.01
C LEU A 187 18.66 22.78 -5.96
N SER A 188 19.82 22.71 -5.30
CA SER A 188 20.25 23.76 -4.37
C SER A 188 20.53 25.09 -5.08
N LYS A 189 21.09 25.04 -6.29
CA LYS A 189 21.31 26.23 -7.14
C LYS A 189 20.03 26.73 -7.81
N ARG A 190 19.11 25.82 -8.16
CA ARG A 190 17.87 26.15 -8.87
C ARG A 190 16.66 25.44 -8.23
N PRO A 191 16.17 25.91 -7.09
CA PRO A 191 15.05 25.28 -6.40
C PRO A 191 13.80 25.19 -7.28
N ARG A 192 13.51 26.22 -8.07
CA ARG A 192 12.32 26.29 -8.94
C ARG A 192 12.25 25.19 -10.01
N LEU A 193 13.28 24.37 -10.17
CA LEU A 193 13.23 23.21 -11.04
C LEU A 193 12.18 22.20 -10.61
N MET A 194 11.92 22.04 -9.30
CA MET A 194 10.84 21.19 -8.78
C MET A 194 9.55 21.97 -8.62
N ASP A 195 8.46 21.47 -9.20
CA ASP A 195 7.14 22.09 -9.06
C ASP A 195 6.52 21.74 -7.69
N ASN A 196 6.02 22.75 -6.99
CA ASN A 196 5.31 22.58 -5.74
C ASN A 196 3.93 21.91 -5.93
N ASN A 197 3.37 21.94 -7.13
CA ASN A 197 2.03 21.43 -7.45
C ASN A 197 2.04 20.05 -8.13
N ALA A 198 3.13 19.30 -7.99
CA ALA A 198 3.23 17.95 -8.51
C ALA A 198 2.07 17.02 -8.03
N PRO A 199 1.69 15.99 -8.81
CA PRO A 199 0.64 15.05 -8.41
C PRO A 199 1.00 14.32 -7.11
N VAL A 200 0.00 14.05 -6.26
CA VAL A 200 0.19 13.26 -5.05
C VAL A 200 0.14 11.77 -5.40
N LEU A 201 1.14 11.00 -4.97
CA LEU A 201 1.13 9.54 -5.15
C LEU A 201 0.45 8.83 -3.97
N PRO A 202 -0.18 7.67 -4.19
CA PRO A 202 -0.83 6.91 -3.13
C PRO A 202 0.19 6.19 -2.23
N PHE A 203 -0.17 6.04 -0.96
CA PHE A 203 0.52 5.15 -0.03
C PHE A 203 0.14 3.70 -0.32
N LYS A 204 1.07 2.80 0.01
CA LYS A 204 0.79 1.37 -0.03
C LYS A 204 -0.07 1.02 1.17
N VAL A 205 -1.29 0.61 0.89
CA VAL A 205 -2.18 -0.03 1.86
C VAL A 205 -1.94 -1.54 1.86
N GLY A 206 -2.49 -2.25 2.85
CA GLY A 206 -2.41 -3.70 2.90
C GLY A 206 -3.04 -4.35 1.66
N SER A 207 -2.55 -5.53 1.27
CA SER A 207 -3.01 -6.24 0.07
C SER A 207 -4.51 -6.59 0.07
N LEU A 208 -5.20 -6.48 1.21
CA LEU A 208 -6.63 -6.74 1.37
C LEU A 208 -7.44 -5.48 1.66
N ASP A 209 -6.81 -4.32 1.74
CA ASP A 209 -7.51 -3.07 1.95
C ASP A 209 -8.38 -2.75 0.73
N ARG A 210 -9.56 -2.19 1.01
CA ARG A 210 -10.59 -1.87 0.02
C ARG A 210 -10.91 -0.38 0.13
N SER A 211 -10.38 0.44 -0.77
CA SER A 211 -10.67 1.87 -0.77
C SER A 211 -11.76 2.24 -1.77
N ASP A 212 -11.92 1.44 -2.82
CA ASP A 212 -12.76 1.80 -3.96
C ASP A 212 -13.87 0.76 -4.22
N ALA A 213 -14.88 1.14 -5.02
CA ALA A 213 -15.97 0.23 -5.40
C ALA A 213 -15.47 -1.04 -6.13
N VAL A 214 -14.41 -0.91 -6.94
CA VAL A 214 -13.79 -2.04 -7.66
C VAL A 214 -13.20 -3.05 -6.67
N ASP A 215 -12.54 -2.58 -5.61
CA ASP A 215 -11.94 -3.44 -4.59
C ASP A 215 -13.01 -4.21 -3.82
N ASN A 216 -14.16 -3.57 -3.57
CA ASN A 216 -15.31 -4.22 -2.98
C ASN A 216 -15.92 -5.26 -3.93
N LEU A 217 -16.02 -4.96 -5.22
CA LEU A 217 -16.52 -5.91 -6.22
C LEU A 217 -15.59 -7.13 -6.36
N GLU A 218 -14.28 -6.94 -6.35
CA GLU A 218 -13.30 -8.04 -6.35
C GLU A 218 -13.46 -8.95 -5.13
N TRP A 219 -13.62 -8.34 -3.95
CA TRP A 219 -13.77 -9.08 -2.70
C TRP A 219 -15.10 -9.84 -2.65
N PHE A 220 -16.23 -9.15 -2.82
CA PHE A 220 -17.55 -9.76 -2.72
C PHE A 220 -17.88 -10.65 -3.92
N GLY A 221 -17.42 -10.28 -5.11
CA GLY A 221 -17.50 -11.12 -6.30
C GLY A 221 -16.66 -12.39 -6.15
N GLY A 222 -15.44 -12.27 -5.60
CA GLY A 222 -14.63 -13.42 -5.21
C GLY A 222 -15.36 -14.34 -4.22
N ILE A 223 -15.95 -13.79 -3.16
CA ILE A 223 -16.75 -14.56 -2.18
C ILE A 223 -17.91 -15.28 -2.86
N ALA A 224 -18.69 -14.59 -3.70
CA ALA A 224 -19.85 -15.18 -4.36
C ALA A 224 -19.43 -16.33 -5.30
N LEU A 225 -18.37 -16.13 -6.09
CA LEU A 225 -17.83 -17.16 -6.98
C LEU A 225 -17.26 -18.36 -6.20
N GLY A 226 -16.53 -18.09 -5.12
CA GLY A 226 -16.04 -19.11 -4.21
C GLY A 226 -17.17 -19.94 -3.61
N PHE A 227 -18.23 -19.28 -3.15
CA PHE A 227 -19.39 -19.94 -2.57
C PHE A 227 -20.07 -20.92 -3.54
N LEU A 228 -20.29 -20.49 -4.79
CA LEU A 228 -20.81 -21.36 -5.84
C LEU A 228 -19.86 -22.52 -6.16
N LEU A 229 -18.55 -22.28 -6.16
CA LEU A 229 -17.55 -23.33 -6.35
C LEU A 229 -17.61 -24.37 -5.23
N GLY A 230 -17.71 -23.94 -3.96
CA GLY A 230 -17.81 -24.84 -2.81
C GLY A 230 -19.06 -25.72 -2.86
N ILE A 231 -20.22 -25.14 -3.21
CA ILE A 231 -21.45 -25.90 -3.45
C ILE A 231 -21.24 -26.92 -4.57
N GLY A 232 -20.75 -26.46 -5.72
CA GLY A 232 -20.56 -27.30 -6.90
C GLY A 232 -19.61 -28.46 -6.65
N LEU A 233 -18.55 -28.24 -5.86
CA LEU A 233 -17.59 -29.28 -5.50
C LEU A 233 -18.23 -30.39 -4.65
N VAL A 234 -18.95 -30.02 -3.58
CA VAL A 234 -19.62 -31.00 -2.70
C VAL A 234 -20.70 -31.74 -3.45
N VAL A 235 -21.56 -31.04 -4.20
CA VAL A 235 -22.62 -31.66 -5.02
C VAL A 235 -22.01 -32.59 -6.06
N GLY A 236 -20.98 -32.15 -6.78
CA GLY A 236 -20.32 -32.96 -7.80
C GLY A 236 -19.77 -34.26 -7.22
N ILE A 237 -19.08 -34.21 -6.08
CA ILE A 237 -18.51 -35.38 -5.42
C ILE A 237 -19.58 -36.28 -4.79
N ALA A 238 -20.69 -35.72 -4.32
CA ALA A 238 -21.80 -36.52 -3.81
C ALA A 238 -22.43 -37.44 -4.88
N HIS A 239 -22.34 -37.05 -6.16
CA HIS A 239 -22.92 -37.76 -7.29
C HIS A 239 -21.91 -38.64 -8.08
N VAL A 240 -20.64 -38.69 -7.63
CA VAL A 240 -19.60 -39.61 -8.13
C VAL A 240 -19.55 -40.87 -7.27
#